data_AF-A0A349DKT7-F1
#
_entry.id   AF-A0A349DKT7-F1
#
_cell.length_a   1.000
_cell.length_b   1.000
_cell.length_c   1.000
_cell.angle_alpha   90.00
_cell.angle_beta   90.00
_cell.angle_gamma   90.00
#
_symmetry.space_group_name_H-M   'P 1'
#
loop_
_entity.id
_entity.type
_entity.pdbx_description
1 polymer ?
#
loop_
_entity_poly.entity_id
_entity_poly.type
_entity_poly.pdbx_seq_one_letter_code
_entity_poly.pdbx_strand_id
1 'polypeptide(L)'
;MTEKKTPQAEQLAYFEHDNRKYRSTPPSIQEEAQWKAAFGDLLVANDEGTNSLWLRRPDLPIMRVALSQFRKGKTSIDFEDILFKSCWLTGNEAWLLDEDLYEAALMEFEPFVEIPDVETRWLENEELYELRVNDFACKVSRPTRRERKKAEKRNATNKPFGTEIYLLETIWKSGEETLAALRQDDFSYMGVLVAIQDLKTKKIVELSKK
;
A
#
# COMPACT_ATOMS: atom_id res chain seq x y z
N MET A 1 -32.00 22.22 26.70
CA MET A 1 -32.02 21.58 25.37
C MET A 1 -30.58 21.47 24.90
N THR A 2 -29.99 20.29 25.04
CA THR A 2 -28.61 20.01 24.65
C THR A 2 -28.60 19.51 23.22
N GLU A 3 -28.12 20.35 22.30
CA GLU A 3 -27.93 19.97 20.90
C GLU A 3 -26.90 18.83 20.81
N LYS A 4 -27.36 17.68 20.32
CA LYS A 4 -26.48 16.58 19.90
C LYS A 4 -25.76 17.02 18.63
N LYS A 5 -24.47 17.35 18.74
CA LYS A 5 -23.57 17.40 17.58
C LYS A 5 -23.45 15.99 17.01
N THR A 6 -24.10 15.77 15.88
CA THR A 6 -23.88 14.61 15.01
C THR A 6 -22.39 14.56 14.63
N PRO A 7 -21.71 13.40 14.72
CA PRO A 7 -20.34 13.29 14.23
C PRO A 7 -20.34 13.55 12.73
N GLN A 8 -19.64 14.60 12.34
CA GLN A 8 -19.34 14.90 10.95
C GLN A 8 -18.62 13.68 10.38
N ALA A 9 -19.22 13.03 9.38
CA ALA A 9 -18.56 11.94 8.65
C ALA A 9 -17.22 12.48 8.13
N GLU A 10 -16.12 11.85 8.51
CA GLU A 10 -14.82 12.11 7.89
C GLU A 10 -15.00 11.91 6.38
N GLN A 11 -15.01 13.01 5.63
CA GLN A 11 -14.96 12.97 4.18
C GLN A 11 -13.73 12.15 3.81
N LEU A 12 -13.96 11.00 3.20
CA LEU A 12 -12.92 10.20 2.59
C LEU A 12 -12.20 11.13 1.61
N ALA A 13 -10.96 11.47 1.91
CA ALA A 13 -10.10 12.22 1.00
C ALA A 13 -9.78 11.30 -0.18
N TYR A 14 -10.75 11.13 -1.08
CA TYR A 14 -10.44 10.80 -2.45
C TYR A 14 -9.61 11.96 -2.99
N PHE A 15 -8.62 11.68 -3.84
CA PHE A 15 -7.96 12.73 -4.62
C PHE A 15 -9.04 13.42 -5.47
N GLU A 16 -9.56 14.56 -5.00
CA GLU A 16 -10.40 15.46 -5.77
C GLU A 16 -9.48 16.26 -6.72
N HIS A 17 -9.07 15.64 -7.83
CA HIS A 17 -8.67 16.41 -9.00
C HIS A 17 -9.96 16.84 -9.73
N ASP A 18 -10.30 18.12 -9.61
CA ASP A 18 -11.40 18.83 -10.26
C ASP A 18 -11.95 18.16 -11.53
N ASN A 19 -13.23 17.75 -11.52
CA ASN A 19 -14.13 17.59 -12.67
C ASN A 19 -13.64 16.83 -13.93
N ARG A 20 -12.54 16.07 -13.88
CA ARG A 20 -11.89 15.44 -15.06
C ARG A 20 -11.70 13.92 -14.96
N LYS A 21 -12.32 13.25 -13.98
CA LYS A 21 -12.20 11.78 -13.84
C LYS A 21 -12.60 11.04 -15.12
N TYR A 22 -13.61 11.57 -15.82
CA TYR A 22 -14.07 11.03 -17.08
C TYR A 22 -13.67 11.95 -18.22
N ARG A 23 -12.79 11.45 -19.09
CA ARG A 23 -12.55 12.08 -20.39
C ARG A 23 -12.36 11.03 -21.44
N SER A 24 -12.87 11.34 -22.63
CA SER A 24 -12.75 10.49 -23.81
C SER A 24 -11.44 10.70 -24.56
N THR A 25 -10.70 11.76 -24.22
CA THR A 25 -9.41 12.07 -24.86
C THR A 25 -8.25 11.59 -24.01
N PRO A 26 -7.27 10.88 -24.59
CA PRO A 26 -6.05 10.49 -23.90
C PRO A 26 -5.29 11.68 -23.28
N PRO A 27 -4.49 11.46 -22.21
CA PRO A 27 -3.54 12.45 -21.72
C PRO A 27 -2.60 12.94 -22.81
N SER A 28 -2.16 14.17 -22.66
CA SER A 28 -1.00 14.64 -23.42
C SER A 28 0.27 13.93 -22.92
N ILE A 29 1.29 13.84 -23.78
CA ILE A 29 2.61 13.29 -23.42
C ILE A 29 3.20 13.99 -22.19
N GLN A 30 2.97 15.30 -22.05
CA GLN A 30 3.44 16.10 -20.92
C GLN A 30 2.73 15.73 -19.61
N GLU A 31 1.42 15.47 -19.67
CA GLU A 31 0.62 15.06 -18.52
C GLU A 31 1.01 13.65 -18.06
N GLU A 32 1.15 12.71 -18.98
CA GLU A 32 1.61 11.35 -18.65
C GLU A 32 3.02 11.37 -18.04
N ALA A 33 3.93 12.21 -18.56
CA ALA A 33 5.26 12.37 -17.99
C ALA A 33 5.22 12.95 -16.56
N GLN A 34 4.32 13.89 -16.27
CA GLN A 34 4.13 14.41 -14.92
C GLN A 34 3.60 13.34 -13.96
N TRP A 35 2.66 12.52 -14.40
CA TRP A 35 2.15 11.40 -13.59
C TRP A 35 3.22 10.35 -13.35
N LYS A 36 4.02 10.00 -14.36
CA LYS A 36 5.14 9.07 -14.16
C LYS A 36 6.18 9.62 -13.18
N ALA A 37 6.47 10.91 -13.25
CA ALA A 37 7.37 11.55 -12.30
C ALA A 37 6.80 11.59 -10.86
N ALA A 38 5.48 11.72 -10.71
CA ALA A 38 4.82 11.83 -9.42
C ALA A 38 4.52 10.46 -8.77
N PHE A 39 4.16 9.46 -9.57
CA PHE A 39 3.59 8.20 -9.10
C PHE A 39 4.36 6.96 -9.54
N GLY A 40 5.41 7.12 -10.37
CA GLY A 40 6.17 6.01 -10.93
C GLY A 40 5.44 5.35 -12.09
N ASP A 41 5.40 4.02 -12.09
CA ASP A 41 4.75 3.27 -13.17
C ASP A 41 3.25 3.55 -13.23
N LEU A 42 2.73 3.56 -14.46
CA LEU A 42 1.31 3.71 -14.75
C LEU A 42 0.82 2.44 -15.45
N LEU A 43 -0.37 1.99 -15.08
CA LEU A 43 -1.08 0.96 -15.81
C LEU A 43 -2.00 1.63 -16.82
N VAL A 44 -1.90 1.22 -18.09
CA VAL A 44 -2.69 1.77 -19.19
C VAL A 44 -3.43 0.65 -19.89
N ALA A 45 -4.75 0.75 -19.96
CA ALA A 45 -5.61 -0.21 -20.64
C ALA A 45 -6.34 0.47 -21.82
N ASN A 46 -6.51 -0.27 -22.91
CA ASN A 46 -7.27 0.13 -24.10
C ASN A 46 -8.16 -1.02 -24.54
N ASP A 47 -9.40 -0.73 -24.94
CA ASP A 47 -10.38 -1.74 -25.37
C ASP A 47 -10.32 -2.10 -26.86
N GLU A 48 -9.19 -1.82 -27.53
CA GLU A 48 -9.04 -1.85 -29.01
C GLU A 48 -9.96 -0.89 -29.79
N GLY A 49 -10.89 -0.22 -29.11
CA GLY A 49 -11.80 0.77 -29.64
C GLY A 49 -11.35 2.18 -29.30
N THR A 50 -12.22 2.94 -28.62
CA THR A 50 -11.98 4.35 -28.27
C THR A 50 -11.87 4.57 -26.76
N ASN A 51 -11.95 3.50 -25.95
CA ASN A 51 -11.89 3.63 -24.50
C ASN A 51 -10.49 3.34 -24.00
N SER A 52 -9.99 4.26 -23.19
CA SER A 52 -8.68 4.16 -22.57
C SER A 52 -8.76 4.49 -21.09
N LEU A 53 -7.87 3.90 -20.30
CA LEU A 53 -7.80 4.03 -18.85
C LEU A 53 -6.35 4.17 -18.41
N TRP A 54 -6.07 5.11 -17.51
CA TRP A 54 -4.79 5.26 -16.82
C TRP A 54 -4.99 5.17 -15.32
N LEU A 55 -4.23 4.26 -14.71
CA LEU A 55 -4.19 4.01 -13.28
C LEU A 55 -2.76 4.26 -12.78
N ARG A 56 -2.64 4.85 -11.59
CA ARG A 56 -1.39 4.86 -10.82
C ARG A 56 -1.34 3.70 -9.84
N ARG A 57 -0.17 3.40 -9.28
CA ARG A 57 -0.11 2.54 -8.08
C ARG A 57 -0.69 3.25 -6.85
N PRO A 58 -1.26 2.48 -5.90
CA PRO A 58 -1.72 3.04 -4.63
C PRO A 58 -0.51 3.44 -3.78
N ASP A 59 -0.62 4.59 -3.12
CA ASP A 59 0.34 4.98 -2.07
C ASP A 59 -0.07 4.39 -0.71
N LEU A 60 0.82 4.48 0.28
CA LEU A 60 0.53 3.98 1.64
C LEU A 60 -0.77 4.58 2.24
N PRO A 61 -1.07 5.89 2.09
CA PRO A 61 -2.37 6.45 2.48
C PRO A 61 -3.58 5.74 1.85
N ILE A 62 -3.58 5.49 0.54
CA ILE A 62 -4.67 4.76 -0.15
C ILE A 62 -4.81 3.35 0.41
N MET A 63 -3.70 2.62 0.54
CA MET A 63 -3.72 1.25 1.08
C MET A 63 -4.26 1.20 2.51
N ARG A 64 -3.94 2.21 3.32
CA ARG A 64 -4.49 2.33 4.69
C ARG A 64 -5.99 2.57 4.70
N VAL A 65 -6.51 3.39 3.79
CA VAL A 65 -7.96 3.62 3.69
C VAL A 65 -8.66 2.34 3.26
N ALA A 66 -8.19 1.68 2.20
CA ALA A 66 -8.76 0.44 1.69
C ALA A 66 -8.77 -0.66 2.77
N LEU A 67 -7.63 -0.92 3.42
CA LEU A 67 -7.53 -1.92 4.50
C LEU A 67 -8.41 -1.59 5.72
N SER A 68 -8.58 -0.30 6.04
CA SER A 68 -9.45 0.12 7.14
C SER A 68 -10.92 -0.19 6.83
N GLN A 69 -11.36 0.00 5.59
CA GLN A 69 -12.70 -0.33 5.16
C GLN A 69 -12.93 -1.84 5.13
N PHE A 70 -11.98 -2.61 4.59
CA PHE A 70 -12.02 -4.07 4.61
C PHE A 70 -12.18 -4.61 6.04
N ARG A 71 -11.39 -4.11 6.99
CA ARG A 71 -11.48 -4.48 8.42
C ARG A 71 -12.82 -4.13 9.09
N LYS A 72 -13.59 -3.20 8.54
CA LYS A 72 -14.93 -2.84 9.03
C LYS A 72 -16.03 -3.79 8.51
N GLY A 73 -15.66 -4.90 7.87
CA GLY A 73 -16.58 -5.93 7.39
C GLY A 73 -17.04 -5.73 5.96
N LYS A 74 -16.31 -4.94 5.17
CA LYS A 74 -16.50 -4.81 3.72
C LYS A 74 -15.95 -6.05 3.00
N THR A 75 -16.48 -6.35 1.81
CA THR A 75 -16.07 -7.52 1.02
C THR A 75 -14.70 -7.29 0.36
N SER A 76 -14.11 -8.34 -0.22
CA SER A 76 -12.92 -8.19 -1.08
C SER A 76 -13.22 -7.30 -2.29
N ILE A 77 -14.41 -7.46 -2.88
CA ILE A 77 -14.90 -6.64 -4.00
C ILE A 77 -14.93 -5.16 -3.61
N ASP A 78 -15.46 -4.83 -2.42
CA ASP A 78 -15.45 -3.44 -1.93
C ASP A 78 -14.03 -2.88 -1.76
N PHE A 79 -13.06 -3.74 -1.38
CA PHE A 79 -11.66 -3.35 -1.23
C PHE A 79 -10.99 -3.07 -2.58
N GLU A 80 -11.16 -3.98 -3.54
CA GLU A 80 -10.68 -3.84 -4.92
C GLU A 80 -11.28 -2.58 -5.57
N ASP A 81 -12.59 -2.36 -5.43
CA ASP A 81 -13.28 -1.17 -5.96
C ASP A 81 -12.73 0.14 -5.38
N ILE A 82 -12.50 0.19 -4.06
CA ILE A 82 -11.90 1.36 -3.41
C ILE A 82 -10.49 1.62 -3.95
N LEU A 83 -9.66 0.57 -4.08
CA LEU A 83 -8.30 0.72 -4.59
C LEU A 83 -8.31 1.20 -6.03
N PHE A 84 -9.07 0.53 -6.89
CA PHE A 84 -9.19 0.84 -8.30
C PHE A 84 -9.63 2.30 -8.51
N LYS A 85 -10.72 2.73 -7.85
CA LYS A 85 -11.23 4.11 -7.95
C LYS A 85 -10.31 5.17 -7.33
N SER A 86 -9.48 4.79 -6.36
CA SER A 86 -8.49 5.70 -5.76
C SER A 86 -7.23 5.83 -6.61
N CYS A 87 -6.95 4.82 -7.44
CA CYS A 87 -5.83 4.77 -8.37
C CYS A 87 -6.16 5.34 -9.75
N TRP A 88 -7.45 5.59 -10.03
CA TRP A 88 -7.93 6.19 -11.26
C TRP A 88 -7.41 7.61 -11.49
N LEU A 89 -6.54 7.77 -12.48
CA LEU A 89 -6.09 9.08 -12.95
C LEU A 89 -7.06 9.65 -13.98
N THR A 90 -7.37 8.86 -15.01
CA THR A 90 -8.24 9.27 -16.09
C THR A 90 -8.74 8.07 -16.90
N GLY A 91 -9.91 8.21 -17.53
CA GLY A 91 -10.38 7.24 -18.50
C GLY A 91 -11.82 7.50 -18.92
N ASN A 92 -12.29 6.71 -19.88
CA ASN A 92 -13.69 6.73 -20.30
C ASN A 92 -14.59 6.16 -19.19
N GLU A 93 -15.79 6.73 -19.03
CA GLU A 93 -16.77 6.25 -18.04
C GLU A 93 -17.19 4.79 -18.27
N ALA A 94 -17.08 4.30 -19.50
CA ALA A 94 -17.35 2.90 -19.87
C ALA A 94 -16.56 1.90 -19.00
N TRP A 95 -15.31 2.20 -18.64
CA TRP A 95 -14.48 1.36 -17.77
C TRP A 95 -15.01 1.21 -16.33
N LEU A 96 -16.05 1.96 -15.92
CA LEU A 96 -16.74 1.78 -14.63
C LEU A 96 -18.18 1.27 -14.77
N LEU A 97 -18.78 1.41 -15.95
CA LEU A 97 -20.20 1.11 -16.17
C LEU A 97 -20.42 -0.21 -16.93
N ASP A 98 -19.44 -0.61 -17.73
CA ASP A 98 -19.42 -1.88 -18.44
C ASP A 98 -18.71 -2.92 -17.56
N GLU A 99 -19.45 -3.97 -17.18
CA GLU A 99 -18.97 -5.01 -16.27
C GLU A 99 -17.82 -5.82 -16.89
N ASP A 100 -17.87 -6.11 -18.20
CA ASP A 100 -16.82 -6.88 -18.87
C ASP A 100 -15.51 -6.07 -18.95
N LEU A 101 -15.60 -4.77 -19.24
CA LEU A 101 -14.43 -3.88 -19.23
C LEU A 101 -13.87 -3.68 -17.82
N TYR A 102 -14.74 -3.55 -16.82
CA TYR A 102 -14.32 -3.36 -15.44
C TYR A 102 -13.58 -4.59 -14.90
N GLU A 103 -14.13 -5.79 -15.10
CA GLU A 103 -13.49 -7.04 -14.71
C GLU A 103 -12.16 -7.26 -15.45
N ALA A 104 -12.12 -6.97 -16.76
CA ALA A 104 -10.88 -7.03 -17.52
C ALA A 104 -9.80 -6.07 -16.98
N ALA A 105 -10.19 -4.85 -16.59
CA ALA A 105 -9.28 -3.90 -15.97
C ALA A 105 -8.80 -4.36 -14.59
N LEU A 106 -9.68 -5.01 -13.79
CA LEU A 106 -9.30 -5.56 -12.50
C LEU A 106 -8.26 -6.68 -12.62
N MET A 107 -8.39 -7.58 -13.59
CA MET A 107 -7.40 -8.65 -13.81
C MET A 107 -5.99 -8.12 -14.08
N GLU A 108 -5.88 -6.98 -14.77
CA GLU A 108 -4.59 -6.32 -15.03
C GLU A 108 -4.14 -5.45 -13.85
N PHE A 109 -5.09 -4.91 -13.07
CA PHE A 109 -4.82 -4.05 -11.92
C PHE A 109 -4.32 -4.83 -10.70
N GLU A 110 -4.86 -6.01 -10.42
CA GLU A 110 -4.45 -6.85 -9.29
C GLU A 110 -2.93 -7.10 -9.21
N PRO A 111 -2.26 -7.65 -10.26
CA PRO A 111 -0.81 -7.87 -10.21
C PRO A 111 -0.04 -6.55 -10.17
N PHE A 112 -0.62 -5.46 -10.68
CA PHE A 112 0.00 -4.13 -10.63
C PHE A 112 0.03 -3.53 -9.22
N VAL A 113 -0.88 -3.96 -8.33
CA VAL A 113 -0.97 -3.47 -6.95
C VAL A 113 -0.54 -4.49 -5.88
N GLU A 114 -0.03 -5.64 -6.31
CA GLU A 114 0.48 -6.67 -5.42
C GLU A 114 1.69 -6.17 -4.62
N ILE A 115 1.61 -6.27 -3.28
CA ILE A 115 2.71 -5.89 -2.40
C ILE A 115 3.84 -6.93 -2.56
N PRO A 116 5.09 -6.51 -2.82
CA PRO A 116 6.19 -7.44 -3.06
C PRO A 116 6.49 -8.27 -1.81
N ASP A 117 6.77 -9.55 -2.02
CA ASP A 117 7.28 -10.44 -0.98
C ASP A 117 8.67 -10.01 -0.51
N VAL A 118 8.91 -10.18 0.79
CA VAL A 118 10.19 -9.86 1.42
C VAL A 118 10.90 -11.12 1.84
N GLU A 119 12.09 -11.34 1.30
CA GLU A 119 12.95 -12.41 1.76
C GLU A 119 13.43 -12.10 3.18
N THR A 120 13.14 -12.98 4.13
CA THR A 120 13.50 -12.81 5.55
C THR A 120 14.48 -13.88 5.99
N ARG A 121 15.73 -13.49 6.25
CA ARG A 121 16.82 -14.40 6.66
C ARG A 121 17.34 -14.06 8.05
N TRP A 122 17.53 -15.07 8.90
CA TRP A 122 18.22 -14.90 10.19
C TRP A 122 19.74 -14.89 9.99
N LEU A 123 20.42 -13.90 10.56
CA LEU A 123 21.87 -13.76 10.58
C LEU A 123 22.38 -14.09 11.98
N GLU A 124 22.74 -15.35 12.21
CA GLU A 124 23.10 -15.88 13.53
C GLU A 124 24.26 -15.13 14.19
N ASN A 125 25.28 -14.74 13.41
CA ASN A 125 26.46 -14.02 13.92
C ASN A 125 26.15 -12.60 14.39
N GLU A 126 25.05 -12.00 13.95
CA GLU A 126 24.68 -10.62 14.28
C GLU A 126 23.46 -10.53 15.20
N GLU A 127 22.77 -11.66 15.41
CA GLU A 127 21.46 -11.71 16.07
C GLU A 127 20.40 -10.79 15.42
N LEU A 128 20.46 -10.63 14.09
CA LEU A 128 19.57 -9.79 13.29
C LEU A 128 18.83 -10.59 12.22
N TYR A 129 17.70 -10.05 11.76
CA TYR A 129 17.08 -10.45 10.50
C TYR A 129 17.55 -9.55 9.38
N GLU A 130 17.96 -10.13 8.26
CA GLU A 130 18.08 -9.45 6.98
C GLU A 130 16.74 -9.57 6.24
N LEU A 131 16.21 -8.45 5.79
CA LEU A 131 15.04 -8.33 4.94
C LEU A 131 15.50 -7.82 3.57
N ARG A 132 15.12 -8.51 2.50
CA ARG A 132 15.39 -8.08 1.12
C ARG A 132 14.11 -7.93 0.35
N VAL A 133 13.95 -6.79 -0.32
CA VAL A 133 12.81 -6.48 -1.19
C VAL A 133 13.31 -5.60 -2.33
N ASN A 134 13.09 -6.02 -3.57
CA ASN A 134 13.62 -5.33 -4.75
C ASN A 134 15.12 -5.02 -4.57
N ASP A 135 15.51 -3.76 -4.74
CA ASP A 135 16.90 -3.28 -4.57
C ASP A 135 17.27 -2.91 -3.12
N PHE A 136 16.35 -3.10 -2.17
CA PHE A 136 16.57 -2.79 -0.77
C PHE A 136 16.96 -4.02 0.03
N ALA A 137 18.03 -3.88 0.81
CA ALA A 137 18.42 -4.83 1.85
C ALA A 137 18.53 -4.09 3.19
N CYS A 138 17.82 -4.59 4.21
CA CYS A 138 17.89 -4.00 5.53
C CYS A 138 18.02 -5.04 6.65
N LYS A 139 18.60 -4.62 7.76
CA LYS A 139 18.81 -5.42 8.95
C LYS A 139 17.93 -4.87 10.06
N VAL A 140 17.21 -5.76 10.73
CA VAL A 140 16.34 -5.44 11.85
C VAL A 140 16.58 -6.39 13.01
N SER A 141 16.50 -5.91 14.24
CA SER A 141 16.51 -6.77 15.41
C SER A 141 15.17 -7.50 15.57
N ARG A 142 15.17 -8.64 16.26
CA ARG A 142 13.93 -9.34 16.59
C ARG A 142 13.02 -8.46 17.47
N PRO A 143 11.74 -8.25 17.12
CA PRO A 143 10.82 -7.49 17.95
C PRO A 143 10.56 -8.15 19.32
N THR A 144 10.90 -7.45 20.40
CA THR A 144 10.55 -7.90 21.76
C THR A 144 9.07 -7.64 22.08
N ARG A 145 8.54 -8.30 23.12
CA ARG A 145 7.17 -8.02 23.61
C ARG A 145 7.00 -6.58 24.08
N ARG A 146 8.05 -5.97 24.66
CA ARG A 146 8.01 -4.59 25.17
C ARG A 146 7.91 -3.59 24.03
N GLU A 147 8.68 -3.78 22.96
CA GLU A 147 8.67 -2.91 21.79
C GLU A 147 7.33 -3.00 21.06
N ARG A 148 6.79 -4.21 20.87
CA ARG A 148 5.46 -4.40 20.28
C ARG A 148 4.38 -3.65 21.05
N LYS A 149 4.32 -3.81 22.38
CA LYS A 149 3.37 -3.07 23.23
C LYS A 149 3.55 -1.54 23.12
N LYS A 150 4.80 -1.06 23.00
CA LYS A 150 5.07 0.37 22.84
C LYS A 150 4.59 0.88 21.48
N ALA A 151 4.84 0.14 20.41
CA ALA A 151 4.39 0.45 19.06
C ALA A 151 2.86 0.43 18.93
N GLU A 152 2.18 -0.56 19.52
CA GLU A 152 0.72 -0.64 19.60
C GLU A 152 0.13 0.58 20.32
N LYS A 153 0.69 0.97 21.47
CA LYS A 153 0.26 2.18 22.20
C LYS A 153 0.46 3.46 21.40
N ARG A 154 1.52 3.56 20.60
CA ARG A 154 1.75 4.71 19.70
C ARG A 154 0.71 4.74 18.57
N ASN A 155 0.24 3.59 18.11
CA ASN A 155 -0.85 3.48 17.13
C ASN A 155 -2.24 3.59 17.80
N ALA A 156 -2.49 4.69 18.53
CA ALA A 156 -3.71 4.87 19.33
C ALA A 156 -5.01 4.86 18.52
N THR A 157 -4.94 5.16 17.23
CA THR A 157 -6.09 5.16 16.30
C THR A 157 -6.24 3.84 15.52
N ASN A 158 -5.42 2.84 15.84
CA ASN A 158 -5.41 1.52 15.20
C ASN A 158 -5.35 1.59 13.66
N LYS A 159 -4.58 2.54 13.13
CA LYS A 159 -4.40 2.72 11.68
C LYS A 159 -3.69 1.50 11.09
N PRO A 160 -4.10 1.00 9.91
CA PRO A 160 -3.35 -0.05 9.21
C PRO A 160 -1.88 0.32 9.03
N PHE A 161 -1.00 -0.67 9.20
CA PHE A 161 0.46 -0.53 9.26
C PHE A 161 1.04 0.41 10.34
N GLY A 162 0.20 1.07 11.16
CA GLY A 162 0.69 2.06 12.13
C GLY A 162 1.62 1.45 13.18
N THR A 163 1.29 0.25 13.67
CA THR A 163 2.12 -0.48 14.62
C THR A 163 3.43 -0.91 14.00
N GLU A 164 3.39 -1.42 12.76
CA GLU A 164 4.54 -1.91 12.02
C GLU A 164 5.54 -0.79 11.73
N ILE A 165 5.06 0.42 11.39
CA ILE A 165 5.93 1.60 11.21
C ILE A 165 6.67 1.95 12.50
N TYR A 166 5.94 2.07 13.62
CA TYR A 166 6.58 2.41 14.90
C TYR A 166 7.50 1.31 15.40
N LEU A 167 7.21 0.06 15.04
CA LEU A 167 8.05 -1.07 15.38
C LEU A 167 9.33 -1.04 14.54
N LEU A 168 9.21 -0.83 13.23
CA LEU A 168 10.33 -0.69 12.29
C LEU A 168 11.33 0.38 12.76
N GLU A 169 10.85 1.57 13.12
CA GLU A 169 11.67 2.65 13.70
C GLU A 169 12.51 2.20 14.91
N THR A 170 11.98 1.26 15.69
CA THR A 170 12.63 0.81 16.92
C THR A 170 13.67 -0.29 16.66
N ILE A 171 13.40 -1.17 15.71
CA ILE A 171 14.21 -2.36 15.45
C ILE A 171 15.21 -2.20 14.30
N TRP A 172 15.14 -1.12 13.52
CA TRP A 172 16.01 -0.88 12.36
C TRP A 172 17.49 -0.77 12.71
N LYS A 173 18.36 -1.37 11.88
CA LYS A 173 19.84 -1.39 12.04
C LYS A 173 20.62 -1.04 10.77
N SER A 174 19.99 -0.79 9.62
CA SER A 174 20.66 -0.61 8.32
C SER A 174 21.09 0.81 7.93
N GLY A 175 21.28 1.70 8.90
CA GLY A 175 21.59 3.11 8.65
C GLY A 175 20.38 3.94 8.20
N GLU A 176 20.47 5.26 8.33
CA GLU A 176 19.35 6.19 8.12
C GLU A 176 19.06 6.43 6.63
N GLU A 177 20.09 6.49 5.79
CA GLU A 177 19.96 6.69 4.33
C GLU A 177 19.13 5.58 3.66
N THR A 178 19.40 4.31 4.02
CA THR A 178 18.64 3.15 3.53
C THR A 178 17.17 3.24 3.93
N LEU A 179 16.88 3.67 5.15
CA LEU A 179 15.49 3.82 5.63
C LEU A 179 14.79 4.97 4.92
N ALA A 180 15.50 6.08 4.68
CA ALA A 180 14.96 7.22 3.96
C ALA A 180 14.61 6.85 2.51
N ALA A 181 15.52 6.15 1.82
CA ALA A 181 15.28 5.67 0.46
C ALA A 181 14.14 4.65 0.39
N LEU A 182 14.09 3.68 1.31
CA LEU A 182 12.99 2.71 1.39
C LEU A 182 11.63 3.41 1.54
N ARG A 183 11.54 4.46 2.37
CA ARG A 183 10.29 5.21 2.57
C ARG A 183 9.82 6.01 1.35
N GLN A 184 10.68 6.22 0.36
CA GLN A 184 10.28 6.85 -0.91
C GLN A 184 9.69 5.83 -1.89
N ASP A 185 9.92 4.52 -1.67
CA ASP A 185 9.30 3.44 -2.41
C ASP A 185 8.18 2.83 -1.57
N ASP A 186 6.95 3.29 -1.80
CA ASP A 186 5.78 2.86 -1.03
C ASP A 186 5.59 1.33 -1.06
N PHE A 187 5.86 0.65 -2.18
CA PHE A 187 5.63 -0.79 -2.32
C PHE A 187 6.68 -1.61 -1.58
N SER A 188 7.96 -1.30 -1.80
CA SER A 188 9.05 -1.91 -1.04
C SER A 188 8.88 -1.67 0.47
N TYR A 189 8.47 -0.45 0.85
CA TYR A 189 8.19 -0.12 2.23
C TYR A 189 7.02 -0.93 2.80
N MET A 190 5.89 -1.01 2.09
CA MET A 190 4.75 -1.83 2.50
C MET A 190 5.11 -3.30 2.63
N GLY A 191 5.90 -3.86 1.70
CA GLY A 191 6.43 -5.21 1.80
C GLY A 191 7.20 -5.42 3.10
N VAL A 192 8.12 -4.50 3.43
CA VAL A 192 8.85 -4.55 4.71
C VAL A 192 7.89 -4.49 5.90
N LEU A 193 6.86 -3.65 5.86
CA LEU A 193 5.87 -3.59 6.95
C LEU A 193 5.08 -4.90 7.12
N VAL A 194 4.74 -5.58 6.01
CA VAL A 194 4.14 -6.93 6.04
C VAL A 194 5.13 -7.93 6.65
N ALA A 195 6.40 -7.92 6.24
CA ALA A 195 7.41 -8.79 6.83
C ALA A 195 7.62 -8.55 8.33
N ILE A 196 7.57 -7.29 8.79
CA ILE A 196 7.60 -6.95 10.21
C ILE A 196 6.38 -7.54 10.93
N GLN A 197 5.20 -7.55 10.30
CA GLN A 197 4.02 -8.17 10.86
C GLN A 197 4.24 -9.66 11.11
N ASP A 198 4.85 -10.37 10.16
CA ASP A 198 5.18 -11.80 10.27
C ASP A 198 6.26 -12.08 11.32
N LEU A 199 7.26 -11.21 11.45
CA LEU A 199 8.28 -11.32 12.50
C LEU A 199 7.68 -11.23 13.92
N LYS A 200 6.52 -10.61 14.11
CA LYS A 200 5.83 -10.57 15.42
C LYS A 200 5.33 -11.96 15.82
N THR A 201 4.97 -12.81 14.88
CA THR A 201 4.36 -14.12 15.11
C THR A 201 5.33 -15.28 14.87
N LYS A 202 6.44 -15.05 14.15
CA LYS A 202 7.48 -16.04 13.87
C LYS A 202 8.09 -16.59 15.17
N LYS A 203 7.78 -17.86 15.44
CA LYS A 203 8.52 -18.66 16.43
C LYS A 203 9.86 -19.02 15.80
N ILE A 204 10.96 -18.82 16.54
CA ILE A 204 12.21 -19.45 16.14
C ILE A 204 12.02 -20.93 16.40
N VAL A 205 11.83 -21.71 15.34
CA VAL A 205 11.95 -23.17 15.42
C VAL A 205 13.40 -23.46 15.06
N GLU A 206 14.23 -23.64 16.09
CA GLU A 206 15.59 -24.14 15.93
C GLU A 206 15.52 -25.61 15.50
N LEU A 207 15.55 -25.87 14.20
CA LEU A 207 15.86 -27.21 13.71
C LEU A 207 17.38 -27.37 13.74
N SER A 208 17.90 -27.78 14.89
CA SER A 208 19.26 -28.36 14.92
C SER A 208 19.21 -29.73 14.25
N LYS A 209 19.99 -29.90 13.17
CA LYS A 209 20.37 -31.25 12.73
C LYS A 209 21.29 -31.80 13.81
N LYS A 210 20.83 -32.78 14.56
CA LYS A 210 21.73 -33.74 15.22
C LYS A 210 22.14 -34.80 14.21
#